data_AF-A0A1F9TL97-F1
#
_entry.id   AF-A0A1F9TL97-F1
#
_cell.length_a   1.000
_cell.length_b   1.000
_cell.length_c   1.000
_cell.angle_alpha   90.00
_cell.angle_beta   90.00
_cell.angle_gamma   90.00
#
_symmetry.space_group_name_H-M   'P 1'
#
loop_
_entity.id
_entity.type
_entity.pdbx_description
1 polymer ?
#
loop_
_entity_poly.entity_id
_entity_poly.type
_entity_poly.pdbx_seq_one_letter_code
_entity_poly.pdbx_strand_id
1 'polypeptide(L)'
;MTASSACAGNTPAPGDRKVHREGKYFEAVLPEGWTVIPAGGYGLSPAEKKVYGVELAGPDAGARISAHYFAPGNLVDKTPEKYIRVHSIPEGAAPAAVPALPKAQDGKAGGRKAALFVNITHERGADRTIGGGAEVWEGFAVIPLKKGYYALRYSAPAGKYAEHLPVFEAFIASFKPLLK
;
A
#
# COMPACT_ATOMS: atom_id res chain seq x y z
N MET A 1 10.21 47.69 -16.30
CA MET A 1 10.14 46.38 -16.99
C MET A 1 9.54 45.37 -16.02
N THR A 2 8.67 44.54 -16.56
CA THR A 2 7.63 43.74 -15.92
C THR A 2 8.11 42.54 -15.09
N ALA A 3 7.30 42.25 -14.07
CA ALA A 3 7.14 41.08 -13.20
C ALA A 3 7.85 39.76 -13.57
N SER A 4 8.48 39.14 -12.56
CA SER A 4 8.90 37.73 -12.58
C SER A 4 7.84 36.87 -11.87
N SER A 5 7.45 35.81 -12.56
CA SER A 5 6.27 34.98 -12.34
C SER A 5 6.46 33.94 -11.23
N ALA A 6 5.36 33.58 -10.59
CA ALA A 6 5.25 32.62 -9.50
C ALA A 6 5.52 31.16 -9.96
N CYS A 7 6.12 30.37 -9.08
CA CYS A 7 6.20 28.92 -9.18
C CYS A 7 4.78 28.31 -9.09
N ALA A 8 4.23 27.88 -10.22
CA ALA A 8 3.03 27.04 -10.23
C ALA A 8 3.45 25.59 -10.01
N GLY A 9 2.98 25.01 -8.91
CA GLY A 9 3.07 23.58 -8.65
C GLY A 9 2.39 22.80 -9.76
N ASN A 10 3.12 21.86 -10.35
CA ASN A 10 2.63 21.00 -11.41
C ASN A 10 1.64 19.99 -10.81
N THR A 11 0.38 20.39 -10.65
CA THR A 11 -0.73 19.47 -10.38
C THR A 11 -1.22 18.97 -11.73
N PRO A 12 -1.01 17.70 -12.12
CA PRO A 12 -1.54 17.22 -13.38
C PRO A 12 -3.07 17.27 -13.35
N ALA A 13 -3.66 17.69 -14.47
CA ALA A 13 -5.09 17.78 -14.68
C ALA A 13 -5.78 16.42 -14.43
N PRO A 14 -7.04 16.39 -13.95
CA PRO A 14 -7.74 15.15 -13.74
C PRO A 14 -8.12 14.53 -15.10
N GLY A 15 -7.24 13.69 -15.65
CA GLY A 15 -7.67 12.62 -16.54
C GLY A 15 -8.69 11.74 -15.82
N ASP A 16 -9.53 11.02 -16.57
CA ASP A 16 -10.58 10.15 -16.03
C ASP A 16 -10.02 9.19 -14.98
N ARG A 17 -10.10 9.60 -13.71
CA ARG A 17 -9.58 8.85 -12.58
C ARG A 17 -10.37 7.56 -12.47
N LYS A 18 -9.77 6.45 -12.90
CA LYS A 18 -10.41 5.14 -12.86
C LYS A 18 -10.66 4.72 -11.41
N VAL A 19 -11.92 4.73 -11.00
CA VAL A 19 -12.33 4.26 -9.67
C VAL A 19 -12.41 2.73 -9.70
N HIS A 20 -11.69 2.08 -8.79
CA HIS A 20 -11.85 0.66 -8.48
C HIS A 20 -12.80 0.49 -7.31
N ARG A 21 -13.73 -0.45 -7.44
CA ARG A 21 -14.65 -0.83 -6.37
C ARG A 21 -14.49 -2.31 -6.07
N GLU A 22 -14.10 -2.61 -4.84
CA GLU A 22 -13.99 -3.98 -4.35
C GLU A 22 -15.29 -4.39 -3.67
N GLY A 23 -16.29 -4.77 -4.49
CA GLY A 23 -17.61 -5.18 -4.04
C GLY A 23 -18.27 -4.19 -3.08
N LYS A 24 -18.50 -4.64 -1.83
CA LYS A 24 -19.08 -3.84 -0.74
C LYS A 24 -18.06 -3.36 0.29
N TYR A 25 -16.77 -3.58 0.03
CA TYR A 25 -15.71 -3.41 1.02
C TYR A 25 -15.11 -2.01 0.95
N PHE A 26 -14.67 -1.56 -0.22
CA PHE A 26 -14.06 -0.23 -0.39
C PHE A 26 -14.09 0.24 -1.85
N GLU A 27 -13.83 1.52 -2.03
CA GLU A 27 -13.48 2.14 -3.31
C GLU A 27 -12.13 2.83 -3.20
N ALA A 28 -11.40 2.93 -4.31
CA ALA A 28 -10.16 3.70 -4.40
C ALA A 28 -9.95 4.20 -5.83
N VAL A 29 -9.23 5.31 -6.00
CA VAL A 29 -8.80 5.75 -7.33
C VAL A 29 -7.54 4.98 -7.70
N LEU A 30 -7.55 4.30 -8.84
CA LEU A 30 -6.36 3.66 -9.37
C LEU A 30 -5.38 4.72 -9.86
N PRO A 31 -4.10 4.66 -9.44
CA PRO A 31 -3.09 5.55 -9.97
C PRO A 31 -2.91 5.38 -11.48
N GLU A 32 -2.61 6.48 -12.17
CA GLU A 32 -2.33 6.45 -13.60
C GLU A 32 -1.06 5.65 -13.91
N GLY A 33 -1.09 4.83 -14.97
CA GLY A 33 0.03 3.96 -15.34
C GLY A 33 0.16 2.68 -14.49
N TRP A 34 -0.69 2.48 -13.49
CA TRP A 34 -0.73 1.27 -12.69
C TRP A 34 -1.77 0.28 -13.22
N THR A 35 -1.42 -1.00 -13.24
CA THR A 35 -2.26 -2.06 -13.81
C THR A 35 -2.73 -3.02 -12.72
N VAL A 36 -3.99 -3.43 -12.78
CA VAL A 36 -4.54 -4.41 -11.84
C VAL A 36 -3.91 -5.78 -12.12
N ILE A 37 -3.32 -6.39 -11.10
CA ILE A 37 -2.84 -7.76 -11.15
C ILE A 37 -4.04 -8.68 -10.91
N PRO A 38 -4.40 -9.57 -11.86
CA PRO A 38 -5.46 -10.54 -11.65
C PRO A 38 -5.14 -11.44 -10.46
N ALA A 39 -6.13 -11.73 -9.62
CA ALA A 39 -5.97 -12.68 -8.53
C ALA A 39 -5.52 -14.05 -9.09
N GLY A 40 -4.37 -14.54 -8.64
CA GLY A 40 -3.84 -15.83 -9.09
C GLY A 40 -4.80 -16.98 -8.73
N GLY A 41 -5.00 -17.91 -9.67
CA GLY A 41 -5.92 -19.05 -9.52
C GLY A 41 -5.40 -20.22 -8.67
N TYR A 42 -4.18 -20.11 -8.12
CA TYR A 42 -3.58 -21.17 -7.30
C TYR A 42 -3.61 -20.82 -5.81
N GLY A 43 -4.17 -21.72 -5.00
CA GLY A 43 -4.36 -21.57 -3.55
C GLY A 43 -5.80 -21.23 -3.16
N LEU A 44 -6.02 -20.93 -1.88
CA LEU A 44 -7.35 -20.54 -1.37
C LEU A 44 -7.84 -19.27 -2.08
N SER A 45 -9.10 -19.29 -2.50
CA SER A 45 -9.80 -18.15 -3.06
C SER A 45 -9.91 -16.99 -2.05
N PRO A 46 -10.16 -15.75 -2.51
CA PRO A 46 -10.45 -14.62 -1.63
C PRO A 46 -11.55 -14.91 -0.59
N ALA A 47 -12.58 -15.65 -0.99
CA ALA A 47 -13.68 -16.05 -0.11
C ALA A 47 -13.24 -17.02 0.99
N GLU A 48 -12.42 -18.02 0.64
CA GLU A 48 -11.86 -18.99 1.61
C GLU A 48 -10.88 -18.33 2.58
N LYS A 49 -10.01 -17.45 2.06
CA LYS A 49 -9.10 -16.65 2.91
C LYS A 49 -9.83 -15.63 3.76
N LYS A 50 -11.02 -15.20 3.30
CA LYS A 50 -11.77 -14.02 3.73
C LYS A 50 -10.95 -12.73 3.66
N VAL A 51 -10.17 -12.61 2.59
CA VAL A 51 -9.36 -11.44 2.26
C VAL A 51 -9.77 -10.98 0.87
N TYR A 52 -10.26 -9.75 0.77
CA TYR A 52 -10.84 -9.19 -0.45
C TYR A 52 -10.08 -7.93 -0.82
N GLY A 53 -9.63 -7.78 -2.05
CA GLY A 53 -8.76 -6.67 -2.36
C GLY A 53 -8.29 -6.62 -3.80
N VAL A 54 -7.46 -5.61 -4.04
CA VAL A 54 -6.82 -5.35 -5.32
C VAL A 54 -5.32 -5.22 -5.12
N GLU A 55 -4.56 -5.76 -6.07
CA GLU A 55 -3.12 -5.56 -6.19
C GLU A 55 -2.84 -4.89 -7.53
N LEU A 56 -1.92 -3.94 -7.52
CA LEU A 56 -1.56 -3.10 -8.65
C LEU A 56 -0.06 -3.25 -8.90
N ALA A 57 0.30 -3.47 -10.16
CA ALA A 57 1.67 -3.38 -10.65
C ALA A 57 1.94 -1.96 -11.15
N GLY A 58 3.02 -1.36 -10.66
CA GLY A 58 3.50 -0.08 -11.13
C GLY A 58 4.18 -0.16 -12.50
N PRO A 59 4.46 0.99 -13.12
CA PRO A 59 5.14 1.05 -14.42
C PRO A 59 6.59 0.54 -14.36
N ASP A 60 7.22 0.63 -13.19
CA ASP A 60 8.56 0.11 -12.93
C ASP A 60 8.52 -1.33 -12.39
N ALA A 61 9.50 -2.13 -12.79
CA ALA A 61 9.66 -3.48 -12.25
C ALA A 61 9.82 -3.45 -10.72
N GLY A 62 8.98 -4.22 -10.02
CA GLY A 62 9.04 -4.39 -8.57
C GLY A 62 8.18 -3.41 -7.74
N ALA A 63 7.65 -2.34 -8.33
CA ALA A 63 6.73 -1.44 -7.63
C ALA A 63 5.32 -2.02 -7.56
N ARG A 64 4.74 -2.11 -6.36
CA ARG A 64 3.39 -2.64 -6.12
C ARG A 64 2.61 -1.82 -5.10
N ILE A 65 1.32 -1.67 -5.35
CA ILE A 65 0.34 -1.09 -4.41
C ILE A 65 -0.74 -2.14 -4.22
N SER A 66 -1.21 -2.33 -2.98
CA SER A 66 -2.35 -3.18 -2.71
C SER A 66 -3.26 -2.57 -1.65
N ALA A 67 -4.54 -2.91 -1.74
CA ALA A 67 -5.52 -2.66 -0.70
C ALA A 67 -6.33 -3.93 -0.45
N HIS A 68 -6.31 -4.39 0.79
CA HIS A 68 -7.00 -5.61 1.21
C HIS A 68 -7.89 -5.35 2.42
N TYR A 69 -9.10 -5.89 2.39
CA TYR A 69 -9.98 -6.03 3.53
C TYR A 69 -9.87 -7.45 4.09
N PHE A 70 -9.48 -7.54 5.36
CA PHE A 70 -9.39 -8.77 6.13
C PHE A 70 -10.66 -8.92 6.96
N ALA A 71 -11.56 -9.81 6.56
CA ALA A 71 -12.83 -9.99 7.26
C ALA A 71 -12.65 -10.74 8.60
N PRO A 72 -13.64 -10.71 9.50
CA PRO A 72 -13.63 -11.50 10.72
C PRO A 72 -13.39 -13.01 10.45
N GLY A 73 -12.43 -13.57 11.17
CA GLY A 73 -12.04 -14.97 11.03
C GLY A 73 -11.32 -15.29 9.72
N ASN A 74 -10.64 -14.30 9.11
CA ASN A 74 -9.71 -14.56 8.01
C ASN A 74 -8.57 -15.50 8.44
N LEU A 75 -8.03 -16.24 7.48
CA LEU A 75 -7.05 -17.30 7.73
C LEU A 75 -5.59 -16.82 7.64
N VAL A 76 -5.37 -15.56 7.22
CA VAL A 76 -4.05 -15.01 6.93
C VAL A 76 -3.51 -14.27 8.16
N ASP A 77 -4.07 -13.10 8.44
CA ASP A 77 -3.70 -12.24 9.56
C ASP A 77 -4.93 -11.85 10.36
N LYS A 78 -5.15 -12.62 11.43
CA LYS A 78 -6.41 -12.61 12.19
C LYS A 78 -6.79 -11.24 12.75
N THR A 79 -5.81 -10.41 13.14
CA THR A 79 -6.04 -9.11 13.78
C THR A 79 -5.10 -8.05 13.20
N PRO A 80 -5.49 -6.76 13.21
CA PRO A 80 -4.63 -5.69 12.74
C PRO A 80 -3.35 -5.57 13.58
N GLU A 81 -3.37 -5.88 14.88
CA GLU A 81 -2.18 -5.85 15.74
C GLU A 81 -1.18 -6.95 15.34
N LYS A 82 -1.69 -8.16 15.03
CA LYS A 82 -0.84 -9.23 14.49
C LYS A 82 -0.22 -8.82 13.16
N TYR A 83 -1.02 -8.23 12.26
CA TYR A 83 -0.56 -7.77 10.97
C TYR A 83 0.57 -6.73 11.12
N ILE A 84 0.32 -5.68 11.91
CA ILE A 84 1.32 -4.63 12.18
C ILE A 84 2.59 -5.25 12.76
N ARG A 85 2.48 -6.14 13.74
CA ARG A 85 3.66 -6.77 14.36
C ARG A 85 4.48 -7.62 13.38
N VAL A 86 3.83 -8.35 12.48
CA VAL A 86 4.50 -9.23 11.50
C VAL A 86 5.15 -8.42 10.38
N HIS A 87 4.54 -7.29 10.01
CA HIS A 87 4.98 -6.45 8.90
C HIS A 87 5.74 -5.19 9.31
N SER A 88 6.01 -4.97 10.60
CA SER A 88 6.85 -3.85 11.03
C SER A 88 8.32 -4.27 11.10
N ILE A 89 9.21 -3.30 10.97
CA ILE A 89 10.62 -3.48 11.33
C ILE A 89 10.69 -4.01 12.78
N PRO A 90 11.38 -5.15 13.02
CA PRO A 90 11.49 -5.70 14.37
C PRO A 90 12.12 -4.72 15.36
N GLU A 91 11.65 -4.75 16.60
CA GLU A 91 12.24 -3.94 17.67
C GLU A 91 13.72 -4.33 17.87
N GLY A 92 14.60 -3.32 17.88
CA GLY A 92 16.05 -3.52 17.96
C GLY A 92 16.76 -3.77 16.62
N ALA A 93 16.05 -3.84 15.50
CA ALA A 93 16.70 -3.85 14.19
C ALA A 93 17.33 -2.49 13.90
N ALA A 94 18.57 -2.50 13.40
CA ALA A 94 19.33 -1.30 13.03
C ALA A 94 19.66 -1.34 11.53
N PRO A 95 18.66 -1.13 10.65
CA PRO A 95 18.93 -1.11 9.22
C PRO A 95 19.82 0.08 8.85
N ALA A 96 20.61 -0.06 7.79
CA ALA A 96 21.50 1.00 7.32
C ALA A 96 20.73 2.24 6.83
N ALA A 97 19.51 2.06 6.34
CA ALA A 97 18.58 3.11 5.96
C ALA A 97 17.15 2.70 6.33
N VAL A 98 16.28 3.68 6.55
CA VAL A 98 14.86 3.45 6.82
C VAL A 98 14.03 4.16 5.74
N PRO A 99 13.10 3.47 5.06
CA PRO A 99 12.18 4.12 4.13
C PRO A 99 11.40 5.25 4.78
N ALA A 100 11.08 6.27 3.98
CA ALA A 100 10.21 7.34 4.41
C ALA A 100 8.81 6.80 4.78
N LEU A 101 8.29 7.21 5.92
CA LEU A 101 6.94 6.85 6.36
C LEU A 101 5.91 7.45 5.38
N PRO A 102 4.91 6.67 4.92
CA PRO A 102 3.80 7.23 4.15
C PRO A 102 3.09 8.32 4.94
N LYS A 103 2.75 9.42 4.27
CA LYS A 103 1.93 10.47 4.87
C LYS A 103 0.46 10.22 4.58
N ALA A 104 -0.34 10.46 5.60
CA ALA A 104 -1.79 10.50 5.48
C ALA A 104 -2.29 11.79 6.15
N GLN A 105 -3.26 12.46 5.54
CA GLN A 105 -3.80 13.72 6.09
C GLN A 105 -4.35 13.45 7.49
N ASP A 106 -3.81 14.15 8.50
CA ASP A 106 -4.12 13.95 9.93
C ASP A 106 -3.95 12.49 10.43
N GLY A 107 -3.05 11.71 9.81
CA GLY A 107 -2.89 10.29 10.11
C GLY A 107 -4.10 9.43 9.72
N LYS A 108 -4.92 9.90 8.77
CA LYS A 108 -6.12 9.22 8.32
C LYS A 108 -6.00 8.70 6.89
N ALA A 109 -6.35 7.43 6.70
CA ALA A 109 -6.57 6.83 5.40
C ALA A 109 -8.08 6.78 5.12
N GLY A 110 -8.53 7.40 4.03
CA GLY A 110 -9.94 7.48 3.71
C GLY A 110 -10.84 8.07 4.81
N GLY A 111 -10.33 9.10 5.50
CA GLY A 111 -11.03 9.77 6.61
C GLY A 111 -11.07 8.97 7.92
N ARG A 112 -10.46 7.78 8.00
CA ARG A 112 -10.39 6.96 9.22
C ARG A 112 -8.98 6.92 9.78
N LYS A 113 -8.86 6.87 11.11
CA LYS A 113 -7.57 6.71 11.79
C LYS A 113 -6.85 5.47 11.27
N ALA A 114 -5.62 5.63 10.84
CA ALA A 114 -4.77 4.55 10.35
C ALA A 114 -3.49 4.45 11.19
N ALA A 115 -2.99 3.22 11.37
CA ALA A 115 -1.63 2.99 11.79
C ALA A 115 -0.74 3.02 10.56
N LEU A 116 0.22 3.94 10.53
CA LEU A 116 1.20 4.07 9.46
C LEU A 116 2.54 3.52 9.96
N PHE A 117 3.17 2.68 9.16
CA PHE A 117 4.49 2.12 9.47
C PHE A 117 5.19 1.70 8.19
N VAL A 118 6.46 1.32 8.31
CA VAL A 118 7.28 0.85 7.21
C VAL A 118 7.94 -0.48 7.53
N ASN A 119 8.44 -1.13 6.49
CA ASN A 119 9.23 -2.33 6.59
C ASN A 119 10.34 -2.35 5.55
N ILE A 120 11.33 -3.21 5.79
CA ILE A 120 12.38 -3.53 4.85
C ILE A 120 12.38 -5.05 4.68
N THR A 121 12.19 -5.49 3.45
CA THR A 121 12.27 -6.90 3.06
C THR A 121 13.35 -7.05 2.00
N HIS A 122 13.72 -8.29 1.72
CA HIS A 122 14.63 -8.60 0.63
C HIS A 122 13.88 -9.50 -0.35
N GLU A 123 14.03 -9.24 -1.64
CA GLU A 123 13.62 -10.21 -2.64
C GLU A 123 14.34 -11.54 -2.36
N ARG A 124 13.68 -12.64 -2.70
CA ARG A 124 14.38 -13.93 -2.69
C ARG A 124 15.33 -13.93 -3.88
N GLY A 125 16.63 -13.93 -3.62
CA GLY A 125 17.65 -14.01 -4.66
C GLY A 125 17.49 -15.26 -5.53
N ALA A 126 18.08 -15.25 -6.73
CA ALA A 126 18.07 -16.39 -7.66
C ALA A 126 18.68 -17.66 -7.04
N ASP A 127 19.60 -17.49 -6.09
CA ASP A 127 20.24 -18.51 -5.26
C ASP A 127 19.37 -18.98 -4.07
N ARG A 128 18.18 -18.40 -3.89
CA ARG A 128 17.24 -18.65 -2.79
C ARG A 128 17.83 -18.42 -1.40
N THR A 129 18.90 -17.66 -1.28
CA THR A 129 19.45 -17.28 0.03
C THR A 129 18.59 -16.20 0.67
N ILE A 130 18.37 -16.31 1.98
CA ILE A 130 17.69 -15.26 2.76
C ILE A 130 18.62 -14.05 2.82
N GLY A 131 18.19 -12.94 2.23
CA GLY A 131 18.97 -11.69 2.16
C GLY A 131 19.84 -11.52 0.91
N GLY A 132 19.82 -12.46 -0.04
CA GLY A 132 20.63 -12.37 -1.28
C GLY A 132 19.98 -11.59 -2.43
N GLY A 133 18.71 -11.21 -2.32
CA GLY A 133 18.01 -10.42 -3.35
C GLY A 133 18.00 -8.92 -3.06
N ALA A 134 17.46 -8.15 -4.01
CA ALA A 134 17.38 -6.70 -3.89
C ALA A 134 16.54 -6.26 -2.68
N GLU A 135 16.97 -5.18 -2.02
CA GLU A 135 16.24 -4.59 -0.90
C GLU A 135 14.93 -3.96 -1.40
N VAL A 136 13.83 -4.34 -0.75
CA VAL A 136 12.47 -3.87 -1.03
C VAL A 136 11.97 -3.11 0.18
N TRP A 137 11.65 -1.84 -0.04
CA TRP A 137 11.07 -0.97 0.96
C TRP A 137 9.56 -1.03 0.88
N GLU A 138 8.93 -1.03 2.04
CA GLU A 138 7.48 -1.16 2.14
C GLU A 138 6.89 -0.07 3.04
N GLY A 139 5.78 0.52 2.61
CA GLY A 139 4.97 1.44 3.40
C GLY A 139 3.58 0.88 3.61
N PHE A 140 3.03 1.09 4.81
CA PHE A 140 1.74 0.53 5.22
C PHE A 140 0.81 1.59 5.79
N ALA A 141 -0.48 1.41 5.53
CA ALA A 141 -1.56 2.07 6.24
C ALA A 141 -2.63 1.03 6.64
N VAL A 142 -2.79 0.81 7.94
CA VAL A 142 -3.75 -0.17 8.50
C VAL A 142 -4.90 0.54 9.19
N ILE A 143 -6.13 0.26 8.75
CA ILE A 143 -7.36 0.87 9.25
C ILE A 143 -8.16 -0.18 10.03
N PRO A 144 -8.16 -0.16 11.37
CA PRO A 144 -8.95 -1.09 12.16
C PRO A 144 -10.46 -0.81 12.03
N LEU A 145 -11.28 -1.86 12.02
CA LEU A 145 -12.74 -1.79 12.08
C LEU A 145 -13.26 -2.62 13.25
N LYS A 146 -14.54 -2.41 13.60
CA LYS A 146 -15.22 -3.31 14.57
C LYS A 146 -15.28 -4.75 14.07
N LYS A 147 -15.35 -4.94 12.74
CA LYS A 147 -15.41 -6.24 12.07
C LYS A 147 -14.34 -6.29 10.98
N GLY A 148 -13.17 -6.79 11.33
CA GLY A 148 -12.04 -6.88 10.39
C GLY A 148 -11.19 -5.62 10.36
N TYR A 149 -10.40 -5.46 9.30
CA TYR A 149 -9.57 -4.27 9.08
C TYR A 149 -9.18 -4.14 7.61
N TYR A 150 -8.75 -2.95 7.20
CA TYR A 150 -8.10 -2.75 5.90
C TYR A 150 -6.58 -2.65 6.09
N ALA A 151 -5.82 -3.21 5.17
CA ALA A 151 -4.39 -2.97 5.04
C ALA A 151 -4.09 -2.49 3.62
N LEU A 152 -3.56 -1.28 3.54
CA LEU A 152 -3.00 -0.70 2.32
C LEU A 152 -1.49 -0.85 2.42
N ARG A 153 -0.87 -1.33 1.34
CA ARG A 153 0.57 -1.57 1.28
C ARG A 153 1.12 -1.03 -0.03
N TYR A 154 2.27 -0.39 0.05
CA TYR A 154 3.13 -0.05 -1.08
C TYR A 154 4.47 -0.74 -0.89
N SER A 155 5.02 -1.33 -1.94
CA SER A 155 6.36 -1.90 -1.94
C SER A 155 7.10 -1.51 -3.22
N ALA A 156 8.39 -1.20 -3.12
CA ALA A 156 9.24 -0.94 -4.27
C ALA A 156 10.70 -1.22 -3.95
N PRO A 157 11.57 -1.42 -4.95
CA PRO A 157 13.02 -1.42 -4.75
C PRO A 157 13.46 -0.15 -4.03
N ALA A 158 14.44 -0.27 -3.11
CA ALA A 158 14.89 0.84 -2.26
C ALA A 158 15.15 2.15 -3.03
N GLY A 159 15.85 2.07 -4.17
CA GLY A 159 16.17 3.23 -5.01
C GLY A 159 14.97 3.88 -5.73
N LYS A 160 13.81 3.23 -5.73
CA LYS A 160 12.57 3.68 -6.39
C LYS A 160 11.44 4.01 -5.42
N TYR A 161 11.65 3.76 -4.13
CA TYR A 161 10.61 3.93 -3.12
C TYR A 161 10.13 5.38 -3.00
N ALA A 162 11.07 6.32 -2.90
CA ALA A 162 10.73 7.75 -2.75
C ALA A 162 10.04 8.33 -3.99
N GLU A 163 10.30 7.77 -5.17
CA GLU A 163 9.73 8.21 -6.45
C GLU A 163 8.23 7.95 -6.51
N HIS A 164 7.77 6.77 -6.10
CA HIS A 164 6.34 6.41 -6.15
C HIS A 164 5.61 6.54 -4.80
N LEU A 165 6.31 6.95 -3.73
CA LEU A 165 5.67 7.22 -2.44
C LEU A 165 4.49 8.22 -2.56
N PRO A 166 4.61 9.37 -3.26
CA PRO A 166 3.48 10.29 -3.42
C PRO A 166 2.27 9.66 -4.13
N VAL A 167 2.51 8.68 -4.99
CA VAL A 167 1.44 7.93 -5.67
C VAL A 167 0.66 7.08 -4.66
N PHE A 168 1.38 6.42 -3.75
CA PHE A 168 0.74 5.67 -2.67
C PHE A 168 0.00 6.58 -1.68
N GLU A 169 0.55 7.75 -1.34
CA GLU A 169 -0.12 8.73 -0.49
C GLU A 169 -1.43 9.24 -1.12
N ALA A 170 -1.43 9.50 -2.42
CA ALA A 170 -2.64 9.84 -3.18
C ALA A 170 -3.65 8.68 -3.20
N PHE A 171 -3.17 7.44 -3.31
CA PHE A 171 -4.00 6.25 -3.22
C PHE A 171 -4.67 6.13 -1.84
N ILE A 172 -3.91 6.30 -0.74
CA ILE A 172 -4.42 6.35 0.63
C ILE A 172 -5.48 7.45 0.80
N ALA A 173 -5.23 8.65 0.27
CA ALA A 173 -6.14 9.77 0.35
C ALA A 173 -7.45 9.52 -0.42
N SER A 174 -7.38 8.78 -1.54
CA SER A 174 -8.54 8.43 -2.35
C SER A 174 -9.37 7.28 -1.79
N PHE A 175 -8.84 6.53 -0.83
CA PHE A 175 -9.45 5.33 -0.30
C PHE A 175 -10.78 5.65 0.39
N LYS A 176 -11.81 4.85 0.14
CA LYS A 176 -13.15 5.02 0.73
C LYS A 176 -13.62 3.70 1.33
N PRO A 177 -13.49 3.53 2.65
CA PRO A 177 -14.07 2.38 3.35
C PRO A 177 -15.60 2.38 3.23
N LEU A 178 -16.19 1.31 2.67
CA LEU A 178 -17.64 1.17 2.56
C LEU A 178 -18.27 0.43 3.75
N LEU A 179 -17.47 -0.29 4.54
CA LEU A 179 -17.93 -0.93 5.77
C LEU A 179 -17.85 0.04 6.96
N LYS A 180 -18.83 -0.06 7.86
CA LYS A 180 -18.91 0.78 9.07
C LYS A 180 -18.07 0.20 10.21
#